data_AF-A0A6N8XDN1-F1
#
_entry.id   AF-A0A6N8XDN1-F1
#
_cell.length_a   1.000
_cell.length_b   1.000
_cell.length_c   1.000
_cell.angle_alpha   90.00
_cell.angle_beta   90.00
_cell.angle_gamma   90.00
#
_symmetry.space_group_name_H-M   'P 1'
#
loop_
_entity.id
_entity.type
_entity.pdbx_description
1 polymer ?
#
loop_
_entity_poly.entity_id
_entity_poly.type
_entity_poly.pdbx_seq_one_letter_code
_entity_poly.pdbx_strand_id
1 'polypeptide(L)' 'MRQPTRNVFTASDVRAFDRRAIDEFSIPGIRLMHRAGRAAFDVLRSRWPDARAVSIVCGTGNNAGDGYVVAGCAR' A
#
# COMPACT_ATOMS: atom_id res chain seq x y z
N MET A 1 -19.41 17.21 4.61
CA MET A 1 -18.57 16.52 3.59
C MET A 1 -19.06 15.09 3.50
N ARG A 2 -19.73 14.68 2.41
CA ARG A 2 -20.18 13.29 2.23
C ARG A 2 -18.95 12.39 2.24
N GLN A 3 -18.89 11.40 3.13
CA GLN A 3 -17.90 10.33 2.94
C GLN A 3 -18.19 9.67 1.59
N PRO A 4 -17.19 9.46 0.73
CA PRO A 4 -17.40 8.73 -0.51
C PRO A 4 -17.97 7.36 -0.16
N THR A 5 -18.96 6.89 -0.92
CA THR A 5 -19.41 5.50 -0.83
C THR A 5 -18.18 4.61 -0.96
N ARG A 6 -17.88 3.82 0.07
CA ARG A 6 -16.76 2.87 0.03
C ARG A 6 -17.12 1.76 -0.96
N ASN A 7 -16.75 1.97 -2.21
CA ASN A 7 -16.83 0.93 -3.23
C ASN A 7 -15.84 -0.18 -2.83
N VAL A 8 -16.34 -1.42 -2.75
CA VAL A 8 -15.51 -2.59 -2.51
C VAL A 8 -15.10 -3.13 -3.88
N PHE A 9 -13.78 -3.26 -4.08
CA PHE A 9 -13.20 -3.72 -5.33
C PHE A 9 -12.65 -5.13 -5.19
N THR A 10 -12.75 -5.91 -6.26
CA THR A 10 -12.13 -7.24 -6.33
C THR A 10 -10.61 -7.11 -6.54
N ALA A 11 -9.86 -8.18 -6.30
CA ALA A 11 -8.43 -8.21 -6.61
C ALA A 11 -8.15 -8.01 -8.11
N SER A 12 -9.04 -8.46 -9.00
CA SER A 12 -8.94 -8.21 -10.44
C SER A 12 -9.13 -6.73 -10.78
N ASP A 13 -10.05 -6.04 -10.11
CA ASP A 13 -10.28 -4.60 -10.32
C ASP A 13 -9.04 -3.79 -9.94
N VAL A 14 -8.46 -4.08 -8.77
CA VAL A 14 -7.24 -3.39 -8.31
C VAL A 14 -6.07 -3.61 -9.27
N ARG A 15 -5.87 -4.85 -9.76
CA ARG A 15 -4.85 -5.13 -10.79
C ARG A 15 -5.13 -4.40 -12.11
N ALA A 16 -6.40 -4.20 -12.46
CA ALA A 16 -6.75 -3.40 -13.63
C ALA A 16 -6.43 -1.92 -13.40
N PHE A 17 -6.69 -1.37 -12.21
CA PHE A 17 -6.32 0.00 -11.87
C PHE A 17 -4.81 0.23 -11.89
N ASP A 18 -4.03 -0.69 -11.34
CA ASP A 18 -2.57 -0.61 -11.37
C ASP A 18 -2.04 -0.64 -12.81
N ARG A 19 -2.56 -1.54 -13.65
CA ARG A 19 -2.20 -1.58 -15.08
C ARG A 19 -2.52 -0.27 -15.78
N ARG A 20 -3.72 0.29 -15.58
CA ARG A 20 -4.08 1.59 -16.16
C ARG A 20 -3.17 2.71 -15.67
N ALA A 21 -2.86 2.76 -14.38
CA ALA A 21 -1.93 3.73 -13.81
C ALA A 21 -0.53 3.65 -14.46
N ILE A 22 -0.06 2.44 -14.74
CA ILE A 22 1.25 2.21 -15.38
C ILE A 22 1.19 2.53 -16.87
N ASP A 23 0.25 1.94 -17.59
CA ASP A 23 0.22 1.93 -19.06
C ASP A 23 -0.39 3.21 -19.64
N GLU A 24 -1.51 3.69 -19.07
CA GLU A 24 -2.22 4.88 -19.56
C GLU A 24 -1.63 6.17 -18.97
N PHE A 25 -1.26 6.15 -17.68
CA PHE A 25 -0.80 7.34 -16.96
C PHE A 25 0.72 7.39 -16.74
N SER A 26 1.48 6.42 -17.26
CA SER A 26 2.94 6.37 -17.14
C SER A 26 3.46 6.47 -15.70
N ILE A 27 2.67 6.01 -14.72
CA ILE A 27 3.09 5.99 -13.32
C ILE A 27 3.90 4.70 -13.09
N PRO A 28 5.19 4.79 -12.73
CA PRO A 28 5.98 3.58 -12.51
C PRO A 28 5.37 2.69 -11.42
N GLY A 29 5.29 1.38 -11.65
CA GLY A 29 4.71 0.44 -10.66
C GLY A 29 5.36 0.53 -9.28
N ILE A 30 6.68 0.76 -9.24
CA ILE A 30 7.41 0.99 -7.98
C ILE A 30 6.91 2.22 -7.20
N ARG A 31 6.43 3.26 -7.89
CA ARG A 31 5.81 4.43 -7.24
C ARG A 31 4.46 4.09 -6.63
N LEU A 32 3.70 3.18 -7.25
CA LEU A 32 2.44 2.67 -6.68
C LEU A 32 2.72 1.88 -5.40
N MET A 33 3.68 0.95 -5.44
CA MET A 33 4.14 0.17 -4.28
C MET A 33 4.61 1.06 -3.12
N HIS A 34 5.44 2.07 -3.41
CA HIS A 34 5.87 3.03 -2.37
C HIS A 34 4.70 3.78 -1.72
N ARG A 35 3.70 4.18 -2.51
CA ARG A 35 2.50 4.85 -2.00
C ARG A 35 1.67 3.91 -1.13
N ALA A 36 1.47 2.66 -1.57
CA ALA A 36 0.72 1.65 -0.83
C ALA A 36 1.39 1.31 0.50
N GLY A 37 2.69 0.98 0.49
CA GLY A 37 3.46 0.70 1.71
C GLY A 37 3.51 1.89 2.66
N ARG A 38 3.69 3.13 2.16
CA ARG A 38 3.67 4.32 3.02
C ARG A 38 2.30 4.54 3.67
N ALA A 39 1.23 4.42 2.91
CA ALA A 39 -0.13 4.56 3.45
C ALA A 39 -0.43 3.49 4.51
N ALA A 40 0.02 2.25 4.30
CA ALA A 40 -0.10 1.19 5.30
C ALA A 40 0.67 1.53 6.59
N PHE A 41 1.89 2.05 6.48
CA PHE A 41 2.66 2.50 7.64
C PHE A 41 2.01 3.68 8.39
N ASP A 42 1.48 4.66 7.65
CA ASP A 42 0.79 5.81 8.26
C ASP A 42 -0.47 5.35 9.05
N VAL A 43 -1.20 4.37 8.53
CA VAL A 43 -2.33 3.74 9.25
C VAL A 43 -1.85 2.96 10.48
N LEU A 44 -0.75 2.19 10.37
CA LEU A 44 -0.17 1.47 11.49
C LEU A 44 0.21 2.44 12.62
N ARG A 45 0.92 3.53 12.29
CA ARG A 45 1.38 4.53 13.28
C ARG A 45 0.23 5.29 13.94
N SER A 46 -0.84 5.57 13.20
CA SER A 46 -2.02 6.23 13.77
C SER A 46 -2.83 5.31 14.69
N ARG A 47 -2.86 4.01 14.39
CA ARG A 47 -3.63 3.02 15.16
C ARG A 47 -2.89 2.51 16.40
N TRP A 48 -1.56 2.45 16.36
CA TRP A 48 -0.71 2.00 17.46
C TRP A 48 0.45 2.97 17.71
N PRO A 49 0.17 4.18 18.23
CA PRO A 49 1.19 5.23 18.40
C PRO A 49 2.31 4.85 19.40
N ASP A 50 2.01 3.99 20.37
CA ASP A 50 2.97 3.58 21.42
C ASP A 50 3.76 2.32 21.04
N ALA A 51 3.55 1.75 19.86
CA ALA A 51 4.30 0.58 19.40
C ALA A 51 5.78 0.92 19.23
N ARG A 52 6.64 0.24 20.00
CA ARG A 52 8.11 0.44 19.97
C ARG A 52 8.83 -0.46 18.96
N ALA A 53 8.17 -1.52 18.52
CA ALA A 53 8.71 -2.48 17.57
C ALA A 53 7.59 -3.00 16.67
N VAL A 54 7.91 -3.24 15.41
CA VAL A 54 6.99 -3.79 14.41
C VAL A 54 7.67 -4.98 13.74
N SER A 55 6.98 -6.13 13.76
CA SER A 55 7.39 -7.30 12.97
C SER A 55 6.62 -7.31 11.67
N ILE A 56 7.33 -7.46 10.55
CA ILE A 56 6.76 -7.46 9.20
C ILE A 56 7.03 -8.81 8.57
N VAL A 57 5.97 -9.53 8.22
CA VAL A 57 6.05 -10.86 7.62
C VAL A 57 5.66 -10.74 6.16
N CYS A 58 6.66 -10.86 5.28
CA CYS A 58 6.46 -10.77 3.84
C CYS A 58 6.30 -12.16 3.24
N GLY A 59 5.25 -12.34 2.43
CA GLY A 59 5.11 -13.48 1.53
C GLY A 59 5.92 -13.30 0.25
N THR A 60 5.36 -13.74 -0.88
CA THR A 60 5.91 -13.49 -2.21
C THR A 60 5.06 -12.51 -3.02
N GLY A 61 5.61 -11.97 -4.12
CA GLY A 61 4.89 -11.07 -5.03
C GLY A 61 4.82 -9.61 -4.55
N ASN A 62 3.92 -8.82 -5.15
CA ASN A 62 3.90 -7.36 -4.96
C ASN A 62 3.62 -6.93 -3.52
N ASN A 63 2.79 -7.67 -2.78
CA ASN A 63 2.49 -7.38 -1.37
C ASN A 63 3.76 -7.51 -0.49
N ALA A 64 4.65 -8.44 -0.81
CA ALA A 64 5.95 -8.51 -0.14
C ALA A 64 6.76 -7.21 -0.33
N GLY A 65 6.70 -6.63 -1.54
CA GLY A 65 7.29 -5.33 -1.86
C GLY A 65 6.75 -4.20 -0.99
N ASP A 66 5.42 -4.13 -0.81
CA ASP A 66 4.80 -3.17 0.10
C ASP A 66 5.31 -3.35 1.54
N GLY A 67 5.44 -4.61 1.99
CA GLY A 67 6.01 -4.94 3.30
C GLY A 67 7.45 -4.44 3.48
N TYR A 68 8.30 -4.56 2.46
CA TYR A 68 9.65 -3.98 2.51
C TYR A 68 9.64 -2.45 2.57
N VAL A 69 8.69 -1.79 1.88
CA VAL A 69 8.50 -0.34 2.02
C VAL A 69 8.07 0.03 3.44
N VAL A 70 7.14 -0.71 4.04
CA VAL A 70 6.72 -0.50 5.44
C VAL A 70 7.93 -0.66 6.36
N ALA A 71 8.75 -1.69 6.16
CA ALA A 71 9.96 -1.92 6.95
C ALA A 71 10.96 -0.77 6.82
N GLY A 72 11.11 -0.20 5.62
CA GLY A 72 11.94 0.97 5.40
C GLY A 72 11.41 2.24 6.08
N CYS A 73 10.08 2.38 6.21
CA CYS A 73 9.46 3.51 6.92
C CYS A 73 9.52 3.38 8.44
N ALA A 74 9.61 2.15 8.97
CA ALA A 74 9.65 1.83 10.39
C ALA A 74 11.07 1.86 11.01
N ARG A 75 12.05 2.40 10.26
CA ARG A 75 13.42 2.59 10.72
C ARG A 75 13.56 3.79 11.65
#